data_AF-A0AA38L1H7-F1
#
_entry.id   AF-A0AA38L1H7-F1
#
_cell.length_a   1.000
_cell.length_b   1.000
_cell.length_c   1.000
_cell.angle_alpha   90.00
_cell.angle_beta   90.00
_cell.angle_gamma   90.00
#
_symmetry.space_group_name_H-M   'P 1'
#
loop_
_entity.id
_entity.type
_entity.pdbx_description
1 polymer ?
#
loop_
_entity_poly.entity_id
_entity_poly.type
_entity_poly.pdbx_seq_one_letter_code
_entity_poly.pdbx_strand_id
1 'polypeptide(L)'
;CRRCLLPINDIHNLNPESWVMRDSLKHRELAFESKDASPERRDAIYKAHGVRWTELLELPYWDPILFTVIDDMHLGYLGLFETHLRKIWGINHEKKGGDGLEPMPDAKKISKGSLQHRDSTLKQKSIRDVIGKDLLEQIWADMERTVLPSWIQKAPPKWGIPASGKLSADEYKVICSIHLVITLIRVWGYENEEGPQSRRFQMLLNFLDLVHSIHVLFLRETSAKLRAYYKT
;
A
#
# COMPACT_ATOMS: atom_id res chain seq x y z
N CYS A 1 -3.95 4.05 13.53
CA CYS A 1 -4.20 2.61 13.29
C CYS A 1 -5.58 2.24 13.84
N ARG A 2 -6.30 1.28 13.22
CA ARG A 2 -7.61 0.82 13.72
C ARG A 2 -7.53 -0.18 14.87
N ARG A 3 -6.36 -0.79 15.09
CA ARG A 3 -6.17 -1.88 16.06
C ARG A 3 -5.28 -1.51 17.23
N CYS A 4 -4.30 -0.63 17.01
CA CYS A 4 -3.43 -0.09 18.05
C CYS A 4 -3.49 1.44 18.13
N LEU A 5 -2.98 1.97 19.24
CA LEU A 5 -2.82 3.39 19.56
C LEU A 5 -1.40 3.90 19.25
N LEU A 6 -0.58 3.10 18.56
CA LEU A 6 0.78 3.49 18.18
C LEU A 6 0.74 4.80 17.36
N PRO A 7 1.47 5.86 17.79
CA PRO A 7 1.56 7.10 17.04
C PRO A 7 2.21 6.89 15.68
N ILE A 8 1.85 7.72 14.70
CA ILE A 8 2.45 7.65 13.36
C ILE A 8 3.97 7.91 13.37
N ASN A 9 4.46 8.68 14.34
CA ASN A 9 5.89 8.94 14.50
C ASN A 9 6.65 7.65 14.87
N ASP A 10 5.97 6.69 15.47
CA ASP A 10 6.52 5.42 15.93
C ASP A 10 6.17 4.27 14.97
N ILE A 11 5.78 4.57 13.73
CA ILE A 11 5.38 3.56 12.73
C ILE A 11 6.48 2.53 12.45
N HIS A 12 7.73 2.84 12.76
CA HIS A 12 8.88 1.94 12.63
C HIS A 12 8.99 0.92 13.77
N ASN A 13 8.21 1.04 14.84
CA ASN A 13 8.17 0.06 15.91
C ASN A 13 7.44 -1.20 15.43
N LEU A 14 8.23 -2.21 15.01
CA LEU A 14 7.73 -3.48 14.52
C LEU A 14 7.58 -4.56 15.61
N ASN A 15 7.72 -4.21 16.90
CA ASN A 15 7.51 -5.14 18.01
C ASN A 15 6.05 -5.13 18.48
N PRO A 16 5.22 -6.14 18.13
CA PRO A 16 3.79 -6.12 18.42
C PRO A 16 3.47 -6.10 19.92
N GLU A 17 4.34 -6.66 20.76
CA GLU A 17 4.14 -6.73 22.22
C GLU A 17 4.20 -5.35 22.88
N SER A 18 4.91 -4.41 22.25
CA SER A 18 5.03 -3.03 22.75
C SER A 18 3.83 -2.15 22.36
N TRP A 19 2.92 -2.64 21.51
CA TRP A 19 1.83 -1.85 20.99
C TRP A 19 0.65 -1.78 21.96
N VAL A 20 0.28 -0.57 22.36
CA VAL A 20 -0.95 -0.36 23.12
C VAL A 20 -2.13 -0.60 22.18
N MET A 21 -2.92 -1.64 22.48
CA MET A 21 -4.08 -2.01 21.68
C MET A 21 -5.29 -1.11 21.97
N ARG A 22 -6.15 -0.92 20.98
CA ARG A 22 -7.44 -0.23 21.20
C ARG A 22 -8.37 -1.15 21.98
N ASP A 23 -9.13 -0.56 22.89
CA ASP A 23 -10.21 -1.23 23.61
C ASP A 23 -11.57 -0.84 23.02
N SER A 24 -12.45 -1.82 22.82
CA SER A 24 -13.74 -1.64 22.17
C SER A 24 -14.76 -0.96 23.08
N LEU A 25 -14.71 -1.22 24.38
CA LEU A 25 -15.54 -0.51 25.36
C LEU A 25 -15.16 0.96 25.40
N LYS A 26 -13.86 1.26 25.54
CA LYS A 26 -13.39 2.63 25.51
C LYS A 26 -13.71 3.36 24.21
N HIS A 27 -13.61 2.67 23.07
CA HIS A 27 -14.01 3.22 21.78
C HIS A 27 -15.48 3.63 21.78
N ARG A 28 -16.37 2.78 22.31
CA ARG A 28 -17.81 3.03 22.38
C ARG A 28 -18.12 4.23 23.27
N GLU A 29 -17.53 4.30 24.47
CA GLU A 29 -17.69 5.46 25.37
C GLU A 29 -17.36 6.78 24.66
N LEU A 30 -16.19 6.87 24.03
CA LEU A 30 -15.74 8.07 23.33
C LEU A 30 -16.61 8.40 22.11
N ALA A 31 -17.15 7.38 21.44
CA ALA A 31 -18.05 7.58 20.32
C ALA A 31 -19.40 8.15 20.76
N PHE A 32 -19.97 7.68 21.87
CA PHE A 32 -21.21 8.24 22.43
C PHE A 32 -20.98 9.65 23.00
N GLU A 33 -19.85 9.90 23.67
CA GLU A 33 -19.46 11.28 24.03
C GLU A 33 -19.40 12.18 22.79
N SER A 34 -18.84 11.68 21.69
CA SER A 34 -18.81 12.40 20.43
C SER A 34 -20.20 12.61 19.82
N LYS A 35 -21.16 11.71 20.01
CA LYS A 35 -22.55 11.87 19.50
C LYS A 35 -23.20 13.12 20.11
N ASP A 36 -23.09 13.24 21.43
CA ASP A 36 -23.81 14.25 22.22
C ASP A 36 -23.02 15.57 22.34
N ALA A 37 -21.75 15.60 21.94
CA ALA A 37 -20.87 16.76 21.97
C ALA A 37 -21.20 17.84 20.92
N SER A 38 -20.77 19.08 21.20
CA SER A 38 -20.76 20.19 20.21
C SER A 38 -19.79 19.90 19.06
N PRO A 39 -19.94 20.54 17.88
CA PRO A 39 -19.02 20.37 16.76
C PRO A 39 -17.54 20.54 17.11
N GLU A 40 -17.19 21.54 17.92
CA GLU A 40 -15.82 21.81 18.36
C GLU A 40 -15.29 20.70 19.25
N ARG A 41 -16.14 20.18 20.14
CA ARG A 41 -15.78 19.07 21.02
C ARG A 41 -15.67 17.76 20.26
N ARG A 42 -16.51 17.51 19.25
CA ARG A 42 -16.39 16.36 18.34
C ARG A 42 -15.04 16.34 17.64
N ASP A 43 -14.62 17.48 17.09
CA ASP A 43 -13.33 17.60 16.43
C ASP A 43 -12.16 17.39 17.40
N ALA A 44 -12.29 17.88 18.65
CA ALA A 44 -11.30 17.64 19.69
C ALA A 44 -11.18 16.14 20.04
N ILE A 45 -12.31 15.43 20.21
CA ILE A 45 -12.34 13.98 20.48
C ILE A 45 -11.71 13.22 19.31
N TYR A 46 -12.07 13.56 18.08
CA TYR A 46 -11.51 12.95 16.88
C TYR A 46 -9.99 13.18 16.78
N LYS A 47 -9.52 14.39 17.07
CA LYS A 47 -8.09 14.73 17.04
C LYS A 47 -7.28 14.00 18.12
N ALA A 48 -7.86 13.81 19.30
CA ALA A 48 -7.20 13.13 20.42
C ALA A 48 -7.21 11.59 20.27
N HIS A 49 -8.34 11.01 19.84
CA HIS A 49 -8.56 9.56 19.91
C HIS A 49 -8.79 8.89 18.54
N GLY A 50 -9.05 9.66 17.50
CA GLY A 50 -9.38 9.17 16.16
C GLY A 50 -10.71 8.41 16.11
N VAL A 51 -11.66 8.76 16.98
CA VAL A 51 -12.97 8.11 17.09
C VAL A 51 -14.06 9.04 16.54
N ARG A 52 -15.04 8.48 15.83
CA ARG A 52 -16.27 9.15 15.41
C ARG A 52 -17.45 8.27 15.74
N TRP A 53 -18.58 8.89 16.04
CA TRP A 53 -19.83 8.16 16.20
C TRP A 53 -20.34 7.59 14.87
N THR A 54 -20.97 6.42 14.95
CA THR A 54 -21.78 5.81 13.88
C THR A 54 -22.90 5.00 14.54
N GLU A 55 -24.02 4.91 13.85
CA GLU A 55 -25.21 4.14 14.23
C GLU A 55 -24.89 2.67 14.53
N LEU A 56 -23.88 2.09 13.85
CA LEU A 56 -23.47 0.70 14.08
C LEU A 56 -23.01 0.45 15.53
N LEU A 57 -22.56 1.48 16.26
CA LEU A 57 -22.13 1.33 17.65
C LEU A 57 -23.29 1.18 18.63
N GLU A 58 -24.54 1.39 18.20
CA GLU A 58 -25.74 1.07 18.98
C GLU A 58 -26.01 -0.44 19.04
N LEU A 59 -25.46 -1.21 18.10
CA LEU A 59 -25.59 -2.67 18.09
C LEU A 59 -24.67 -3.27 19.16
N PRO A 60 -25.21 -3.93 20.22
CA PRO A 60 -24.40 -4.38 21.35
C PRO A 60 -23.27 -5.33 20.93
N TYR A 61 -23.53 -6.17 19.93
CA TYR A 61 -22.62 -7.18 19.40
C TYR A 61 -21.57 -6.62 18.42
N TRP A 62 -21.71 -5.38 17.93
CA TRP A 62 -20.80 -4.83 16.93
C TRP A 62 -19.51 -4.30 17.59
N ASP A 63 -18.39 -4.94 17.28
CA ASP A 63 -17.05 -4.50 17.70
C ASP A 63 -16.32 -3.84 16.51
N PRO A 64 -16.13 -2.51 16.51
CA PRO A 64 -15.50 -1.79 15.40
C PRO A 64 -14.01 -2.13 15.22
N ILE A 65 -13.33 -2.62 16.26
CA ILE A 65 -11.90 -2.95 16.23
C ILE A 65 -11.71 -4.35 15.65
N LEU A 66 -12.59 -5.28 15.99
CA LEU A 66 -12.54 -6.66 15.49
C LEU A 66 -13.17 -6.81 14.10
N PHE A 67 -14.26 -6.09 13.83
CA PHE A 67 -15.09 -6.33 12.64
C PHE A 67 -14.76 -5.41 11.46
N THR A 68 -13.84 -4.44 11.63
CA THR A 68 -13.33 -3.71 10.48
C THR A 68 -12.35 -4.57 9.69
N VAL A 69 -12.82 -5.12 8.57
CA VAL A 69 -11.99 -5.85 7.62
C VAL A 69 -11.03 -4.87 6.93
N ILE A 70 -9.76 -5.25 6.86
CA ILE A 70 -8.77 -4.55 6.04
C ILE A 70 -8.94 -5.07 4.61
N ASP A 71 -9.42 -4.20 3.73
CA ASP A 71 -9.58 -4.54 2.31
C ASP A 71 -8.20 -4.73 1.66
N ASP A 72 -7.95 -5.97 1.23
CA ASP A 72 -6.73 -6.45 0.59
C ASP A 72 -6.47 -5.72 -0.73
N MET A 73 -7.50 -5.42 -1.53
CA MET A 73 -7.38 -4.68 -2.79
C MET A 73 -6.93 -3.24 -2.55
N HIS A 74 -7.56 -2.56 -1.59
CA HIS A 74 -7.22 -1.16 -1.30
C HIS A 74 -5.89 -1.03 -0.55
N LEU A 75 -5.57 -1.96 0.35
CA LEU A 75 -4.28 -1.98 1.05
C LEU A 75 -3.15 -2.44 0.13
N GLY A 76 -3.31 -3.56 -0.53
CA GLY A 76 -2.29 -4.19 -1.37
C GLY A 76 -2.05 -3.43 -2.67
N TYR A 77 -3.04 -3.43 -3.57
CA TYR A 77 -2.82 -2.91 -4.92
C TYR A 77 -2.78 -1.39 -4.97
N LEU A 78 -3.82 -0.71 -4.49
CA LEU A 78 -3.85 0.76 -4.49
C LEU A 78 -3.05 1.38 -3.34
N GLY A 79 -2.65 0.59 -2.34
CA GLY A 79 -1.89 1.07 -1.19
C GLY A 79 -0.41 0.82 -1.40
N LEU A 80 0.01 -0.44 -1.27
CA LEU A 80 1.41 -0.84 -1.30
C LEU A 80 1.99 -0.76 -2.70
N PHE A 81 1.39 -1.37 -3.72
CA PHE A 81 1.92 -1.33 -5.09
C PHE A 81 1.94 0.09 -5.66
N GLU A 82 0.84 0.83 -5.59
CA GLU A 82 0.80 2.22 -6.04
C GLU A 82 1.86 3.09 -5.34
N THR A 83 1.99 2.98 -4.00
CA THR A 83 2.99 3.74 -3.25
C THR A 83 4.40 3.34 -3.65
N HIS A 84 4.66 2.04 -3.81
CA HIS A 84 5.97 1.56 -4.20
C HIS A 84 6.37 2.09 -5.58
N LEU A 85 5.52 1.93 -6.60
CA LEU A 85 5.82 2.40 -7.95
C LEU A 85 5.89 3.93 -8.04
N ARG A 86 4.94 4.66 -7.46
CA ARG A 86 4.86 6.12 -7.66
C ARG A 86 5.70 6.93 -6.68
N LYS A 87 5.82 6.52 -5.41
CA LYS A 87 6.50 7.29 -4.37
C LYS A 87 7.89 6.75 -4.03
N ILE A 88 8.06 5.44 -3.94
CA ILE A 88 9.34 4.84 -3.53
C ILE A 88 10.31 4.76 -4.71
N TRP A 89 9.85 4.22 -5.83
CA TRP A 89 10.64 4.11 -7.06
C TRP A 89 10.49 5.34 -7.95
N GLY A 90 9.26 5.79 -8.17
CA GLY A 90 8.98 6.88 -9.09
C GLY A 90 8.95 6.40 -10.53
N ILE A 91 7.92 6.86 -11.27
CA ILE A 91 7.76 6.60 -12.69
C ILE A 91 8.02 7.91 -13.44
N ASN A 92 8.97 7.90 -14.37
CA ASN A 92 9.29 9.03 -15.22
C ASN A 92 9.55 8.59 -16.66
N HIS A 93 8.61 8.93 -17.56
CA HIS A 93 8.68 8.59 -18.98
C HIS A 93 9.61 9.50 -19.81
N GLU A 94 10.14 10.59 -19.24
CA GLU A 94 10.97 11.58 -19.95
C GLU A 94 12.46 11.34 -19.72
N LYS A 95 12.84 10.87 -18.52
CA LYS A 95 14.24 10.72 -18.09
C LYS A 95 14.66 9.26 -18.00
N LYS A 96 15.96 9.00 -18.17
CA LYS A 96 16.56 7.69 -17.90
C LYS A 96 16.48 7.36 -16.40
N GLY A 97 16.27 6.08 -16.07
CA GLY A 97 16.09 5.61 -14.71
C GLY A 97 17.36 5.57 -13.87
N GLY A 98 17.22 5.89 -12.59
CA GLY A 98 18.30 5.82 -11.60
C GLY A 98 18.36 4.52 -10.80
N ASP A 99 19.29 4.44 -9.84
CA ASP A 99 19.49 3.31 -8.92
C ASP A 99 18.87 3.55 -7.51
N GLY A 100 18.09 4.63 -7.39
CA GLY A 100 17.37 4.99 -6.18
C GLY A 100 18.25 5.43 -5.00
N LEU A 101 19.53 5.78 -5.22
CA LEU A 101 20.43 6.31 -4.20
C LEU A 101 20.23 7.81 -3.92
N GLU A 102 19.48 8.52 -4.76
CA GLU A 102 19.17 9.92 -4.46
C GLU A 102 18.33 10.05 -3.16
N PRO A 103 18.76 10.92 -2.23
CA PRO A 103 18.19 10.98 -0.89
C PRO A 103 16.70 11.30 -0.90
N MET A 104 15.96 10.61 -0.02
CA MET A 104 14.55 10.91 0.23
C MET A 104 14.46 12.31 0.86
N PRO A 105 13.59 13.22 0.39
CA PRO A 105 13.30 14.42 1.14
C PRO A 105 12.63 14.02 2.46
N ASP A 106 12.98 14.70 3.56
CA ASP A 106 12.61 14.36 4.94
C ASP A 106 11.20 13.75 5.09
N ALA A 107 11.12 12.64 5.84
CA ALA A 107 9.88 11.96 6.22
C ALA A 107 8.82 12.88 6.87
N LYS A 108 9.24 14.07 7.34
CA LYS A 108 8.37 15.14 7.84
C LYS A 108 7.41 15.74 6.78
N LYS A 109 7.61 15.47 5.48
CA LYS A 109 6.71 15.87 4.38
C LYS A 109 5.70 14.80 3.97
N ILE A 110 5.61 13.67 4.68
CA ILE A 110 4.43 12.80 4.59
C ILE A 110 3.33 13.50 5.39
N SER A 111 2.51 14.31 4.70
CA SER A 111 1.44 15.04 5.36
C SER A 111 0.47 14.05 6.03
N LYS A 112 -0.04 14.43 7.21
CA LYS A 112 -1.06 13.70 7.99
C LYS A 112 -2.33 13.34 7.18
N GLY A 113 -2.49 13.87 5.97
CA GLY A 113 -3.57 13.56 5.03
C GLY A 113 -3.45 12.20 4.32
N SER A 114 -2.33 11.47 4.42
CA SER A 114 -2.16 10.21 3.67
C SER A 114 -3.08 9.05 4.14
N LEU A 115 -3.89 9.24 5.19
CA LEU A 115 -4.83 8.23 5.70
C LEU A 115 -6.30 8.69 5.72
N GLN A 116 -6.61 9.92 5.26
CA GLN A 116 -7.97 10.45 5.23
C GLN A 116 -8.25 10.98 3.83
N HIS A 117 -9.17 10.31 3.12
CA HIS A 117 -9.55 10.55 1.72
C HIS A 117 -8.40 10.47 0.71
N ARG A 118 -8.40 9.38 -0.08
CA ARG A 118 -7.64 9.26 -1.34
C ARG A 118 -8.23 10.21 -2.38
N ASP A 119 -8.02 11.51 -2.20
CA ASP A 119 -8.11 12.41 -3.32
C ASP A 119 -6.82 12.27 -4.14
N SER A 120 -6.97 11.84 -5.39
CA SER A 120 -5.91 11.37 -6.28
C SER A 120 -5.03 12.48 -6.87
N THR A 121 -4.83 13.57 -6.14
CA THR A 121 -4.27 14.82 -6.68
C THR A 121 -2.96 15.25 -6.03
N LEU A 122 -2.35 14.45 -5.17
CA LEU A 122 -0.97 14.69 -4.74
C LEU A 122 0.01 14.29 -5.85
N LYS A 123 0.28 15.24 -6.75
CA LYS A 123 1.45 15.29 -7.64
C LYS A 123 2.74 15.35 -6.80
N GLN A 124 3.05 14.31 -6.04
CA GLN A 124 4.41 14.15 -5.51
C GLN A 124 5.25 13.56 -6.65
N LYS A 125 6.00 14.44 -7.32
CA LYS A 125 7.06 14.04 -8.25
C LYS A 125 8.10 13.28 -7.44
N SER A 126 8.18 11.96 -7.65
CA SER A 126 9.26 11.16 -7.06
C SER A 126 10.59 11.72 -7.53
N ILE A 127 11.56 11.82 -6.63
CA ILE A 127 12.91 12.34 -6.93
C ILE A 127 13.78 11.23 -7.52
N ARG A 128 13.47 9.96 -7.21
CA ARG A 128 14.37 8.84 -7.51
C ARG A 128 14.30 8.32 -8.94
N ASP A 129 13.16 8.55 -9.61
CA ASP A 129 12.92 8.17 -11.02
C ASP A 129 13.49 6.79 -11.38
N VAL A 130 13.29 5.77 -10.54
CA VAL A 130 13.85 4.42 -10.74
C VAL A 130 13.22 3.77 -11.97
N ILE A 131 11.90 3.90 -12.13
CA ILE A 131 11.19 3.49 -13.35
C ILE A 131 11.28 4.63 -14.36
N GLY A 132 12.47 4.74 -14.97
CA GLY A 132 12.72 5.70 -16.04
C GLY A 132 12.25 5.22 -17.41
N LYS A 133 12.45 6.08 -18.41
CA LYS A 133 12.11 5.85 -19.82
C LYS A 133 12.68 4.55 -20.38
N ASP A 134 13.95 4.26 -20.10
CA ASP A 134 14.66 3.08 -20.56
C ASP A 134 14.08 1.78 -19.99
N LEU A 135 13.65 1.79 -18.72
CA LEU A 135 12.98 0.65 -18.12
C LEU A 135 11.53 0.52 -18.61
N LEU A 136 10.79 1.63 -18.75
CA LEU A 136 9.42 1.64 -19.27
C LEU A 136 9.34 1.07 -20.69
N GLU A 137 10.26 1.46 -21.58
CA GLU A 137 10.33 0.93 -22.93
C GLU A 137 10.54 -0.59 -22.94
N GLN A 138 11.39 -1.09 -22.05
CA GLN A 138 11.59 -2.53 -21.87
C GLN A 138 10.35 -3.23 -21.32
N ILE A 139 9.68 -2.63 -20.32
CA ILE A 139 8.44 -3.18 -19.77
C ILE A 139 7.37 -3.27 -20.86
N TRP A 140 7.17 -2.21 -21.65
CA TRP A 140 6.17 -2.22 -22.71
C TRP A 140 6.49 -3.24 -23.80
N ALA A 141 7.76 -3.39 -24.18
CA ALA A 141 8.19 -4.41 -25.13
C ALA A 141 7.96 -5.84 -24.61
N ASP A 142 8.21 -6.09 -23.33
CA ASP A 142 7.95 -7.39 -22.70
C ASP A 142 6.45 -7.65 -22.52
N MET A 143 5.66 -6.61 -22.22
CA MET A 143 4.19 -6.69 -22.17
C MET A 143 3.59 -7.11 -23.52
N GLU A 144 4.09 -6.58 -24.63
CA GLU A 144 3.64 -6.95 -25.98
C GLU A 144 3.92 -8.42 -26.33
N ARG A 145 4.99 -8.99 -25.75
CA ARG A 145 5.38 -10.40 -25.96
C ARG A 145 4.69 -11.37 -24.98
N THR A 146 4.15 -10.85 -23.88
CA THR A 146 3.56 -11.68 -22.81
C THR A 146 2.14 -12.11 -23.20
N VAL A 147 1.91 -13.42 -23.31
CA VAL A 147 0.56 -13.98 -23.52
C VAL A 147 -0.08 -14.25 -22.16
N LEU A 148 -1.16 -13.53 -21.86
CA LEU A 148 -1.94 -13.72 -20.64
C LEU A 148 -3.15 -14.64 -20.90
N PRO A 149 -3.51 -15.51 -19.94
CA PRO A 149 -4.79 -16.23 -19.96
C PRO A 149 -5.98 -15.26 -20.06
N SER A 150 -7.10 -15.73 -20.63
CA SER A 150 -8.29 -14.91 -20.90
C SER A 150 -8.97 -14.34 -19.65
N TRP A 151 -8.78 -14.98 -18.49
CA TRP A 151 -9.35 -14.57 -17.22
C TRP A 151 -8.52 -13.51 -16.48
N ILE A 152 -7.34 -13.15 -17.00
CA ILE A 152 -6.51 -12.06 -16.47
C ILE A 152 -6.82 -10.79 -17.25
N GLN A 153 -7.20 -9.71 -16.55
CA GLN A 153 -7.37 -8.41 -17.18
C GLN A 153 -6.04 -7.90 -17.75
N LYS A 154 -6.07 -7.31 -18.93
CA LYS A 154 -4.86 -6.73 -19.53
C LYS A 154 -4.56 -5.39 -18.88
N ALA A 155 -3.30 -5.15 -18.57
CA ALA A 155 -2.84 -3.83 -18.15
C ALA A 155 -2.89 -2.83 -19.32
N PRO A 156 -3.11 -1.51 -19.06
CA PRO A 156 -3.15 -0.50 -20.10
C PRO A 156 -1.83 -0.43 -20.87
N PRO A 157 -1.88 -0.28 -22.21
CA PRO A 157 -0.68 -0.05 -22.98
C PRO A 157 -0.06 1.28 -22.57
N LYS A 158 1.28 1.34 -22.55
CA LYS A 158 2.04 2.56 -22.24
C LYS A 158 1.65 3.22 -20.91
N TRP A 159 1.33 2.41 -19.89
CA TRP A 159 1.11 2.92 -18.55
C TRP A 159 2.36 3.64 -18.01
N GLY A 160 2.15 4.66 -17.16
CA GLY A 160 3.22 5.51 -16.64
C GLY A 160 3.37 6.86 -17.36
N ILE A 161 2.72 7.02 -18.52
CA ILE A 161 2.57 8.32 -19.19
C ILE A 161 1.36 9.05 -18.60
N PRO A 162 1.42 10.37 -18.33
CA PRO A 162 0.27 11.13 -17.83
C PRO A 162 -0.99 11.03 -18.70
N ALA A 163 -0.82 10.85 -20.01
CA ALA A 163 -1.91 10.70 -20.97
C ALA A 163 -2.69 9.37 -20.83
N SER A 164 -2.09 8.33 -20.24
CA SER A 164 -2.70 6.99 -20.12
C SER A 164 -3.70 6.87 -18.96
N GLY A 165 -3.88 7.94 -18.18
CA GLY A 165 -4.84 7.98 -17.09
C GLY A 165 -4.38 7.30 -15.80
N LYS A 166 -5.33 7.11 -14.88
CA LYS A 166 -5.10 6.51 -13.56
C LYS A 166 -5.28 4.99 -13.65
N LEU A 167 -4.36 4.27 -13.03
CA LEU A 167 -4.43 2.81 -12.94
C LEU A 167 -5.47 2.36 -11.90
N SER A 168 -6.24 1.34 -12.25
CA SER A 168 -7.14 0.64 -11.34
C SER A 168 -6.38 -0.38 -10.48
N ALA A 169 -7.06 -0.92 -9.46
CA ALA A 169 -6.47 -1.89 -8.55
C ALA A 169 -6.01 -3.17 -9.28
N ASP A 170 -6.84 -3.70 -10.19
CA ASP A 170 -6.50 -4.92 -10.92
C ASP A 170 -5.38 -4.68 -11.95
N GLU A 171 -5.31 -3.48 -12.53
CA GLU A 171 -4.19 -3.10 -13.39
C GLU A 171 -2.87 -3.05 -12.62
N TYR A 172 -2.85 -2.49 -11.40
CA TYR A 172 -1.67 -2.55 -10.53
C TYR A 172 -1.27 -3.99 -10.21
N LYS A 173 -2.24 -4.87 -9.93
CA LYS A 173 -1.96 -6.29 -9.67
C LYS A 173 -1.23 -6.93 -10.85
N VAL A 174 -1.73 -6.75 -12.06
CA VAL A 174 -1.18 -7.36 -13.29
C VAL A 174 0.19 -6.77 -13.61
N ILE A 175 0.31 -5.44 -13.54
CA ILE A 175 1.59 -4.74 -13.75
C ILE A 175 2.65 -5.24 -12.76
N CYS A 176 2.35 -5.24 -11.46
CA CYS A 176 3.33 -5.57 -10.43
C CYS A 176 3.65 -7.06 -10.35
N SER A 177 2.65 -7.93 -10.45
CA SER A 177 2.83 -9.35 -10.16
C SER A 177 3.27 -10.16 -11.38
N ILE A 178 3.05 -9.63 -12.59
CA ILE A 178 3.39 -10.31 -13.84
C ILE A 178 4.44 -9.51 -14.61
N HIS A 179 4.07 -8.35 -15.14
CA HIS A 179 4.92 -7.65 -16.11
C HIS A 179 6.22 -7.11 -15.51
N LEU A 180 6.15 -6.51 -14.31
CA LEU A 180 7.33 -6.04 -13.59
C LEU A 180 8.19 -7.21 -13.12
N VAL A 181 7.61 -8.29 -12.59
CA VAL A 181 8.39 -9.48 -12.21
C VAL A 181 9.18 -10.02 -13.40
N ILE A 182 8.53 -10.21 -14.57
CA ILE A 182 9.19 -10.69 -15.79
C ILE A 182 10.31 -9.73 -16.22
N THR A 183 10.00 -8.45 -16.36
CA THR A 183 10.96 -7.47 -16.90
C THR A 183 12.13 -7.26 -15.94
N LEU A 184 11.88 -7.09 -14.65
CA LEU A 184 12.93 -6.81 -13.67
C LEU A 184 13.85 -8.01 -13.47
N ILE A 185 13.34 -9.25 -13.49
CA ILE A 185 14.19 -10.44 -13.46
C ILE A 185 15.07 -10.49 -14.71
N ARG A 186 14.53 -10.18 -15.90
CA ARG A 186 15.29 -10.15 -17.14
C ARG A 186 16.39 -9.08 -17.15
N VAL A 187 16.08 -7.87 -16.67
CA VAL A 187 16.97 -6.70 -16.76
C VAL A 187 17.96 -6.63 -15.60
N TRP A 188 17.50 -6.89 -14.38
CA TRP A 188 18.30 -6.74 -13.15
C TRP A 188 18.78 -8.07 -12.57
N GLY A 189 18.23 -9.21 -13.01
CA GLY A 189 18.61 -10.53 -12.47
C GLY A 189 19.96 -11.07 -12.96
N TYR A 190 20.48 -10.54 -14.07
CA TYR A 190 21.71 -11.03 -14.72
C TYR A 190 22.74 -9.90 -14.96
N GLU A 191 22.76 -8.84 -14.16
CA GLU A 191 23.84 -7.84 -14.23
C GLU A 191 25.16 -8.49 -13.80
N ASN A 192 25.99 -8.84 -14.79
CA ASN A 192 27.14 -9.75 -14.67
C ASN A 192 28.40 -9.16 -14.00
N GLU A 193 28.43 -7.87 -13.65
CA GLU A 193 29.66 -7.21 -13.15
C GLU A 193 29.76 -7.13 -11.62
N GLU A 194 28.64 -7.00 -10.90
CA GLU A 194 28.61 -6.82 -9.44
C GLU A 194 27.92 -7.97 -8.68
N GLY A 195 27.30 -8.92 -9.42
CA GLY A 195 26.64 -10.08 -8.84
C GLY A 195 25.57 -9.71 -7.79
N PRO A 196 25.43 -10.49 -6.69
CA PRO A 196 24.44 -10.23 -5.64
C PRO A 196 24.56 -8.87 -4.94
N GLN A 197 25.68 -8.15 -5.14
CA GLN A 197 25.92 -6.85 -4.53
C GLN A 197 25.41 -5.69 -5.39
N SER A 198 25.00 -5.93 -6.64
CA SER A 198 24.39 -4.89 -7.49
C SER A 198 23.22 -4.24 -6.76
N ARG A 199 23.19 -2.90 -6.77
CA ARG A 199 22.10 -2.11 -6.20
C ARG A 199 20.75 -2.48 -6.83
N ARG A 200 20.71 -2.66 -8.15
CA ARG A 200 19.48 -3.02 -8.88
C ARG A 200 19.02 -4.43 -8.55
N PHE A 201 19.95 -5.35 -8.35
CA PHE A 201 19.63 -6.70 -7.89
C PHE A 201 19.00 -6.70 -6.48
N GLN A 202 19.53 -5.90 -5.55
CA GLN A 202 18.92 -5.75 -4.22
C GLN A 202 17.52 -5.13 -4.28
N MET A 203 17.31 -4.15 -5.17
CA MET A 203 15.99 -3.56 -5.40
C MET A 203 15.01 -4.56 -5.99
N LEU A 204 15.46 -5.41 -6.93
CA LEU A 204 14.68 -6.54 -7.44
C LEU A 204 14.24 -7.46 -6.31
N LEU A 205 15.17 -7.91 -5.46
CA LEU A 205 14.85 -8.79 -4.33
C LEU A 205 13.81 -8.17 -3.40
N ASN A 206 13.99 -6.88 -3.03
CA ASN A 206 13.03 -6.17 -2.20
C ASN A 206 11.63 -6.08 -2.85
N PHE A 207 11.57 -5.90 -4.17
CA PHE A 207 10.31 -5.89 -4.90
C PHE A 207 9.65 -7.27 -4.97
N LEU A 208 10.44 -8.33 -5.15
CA LEU A 208 9.92 -9.71 -5.13
C LEU A 208 9.36 -10.07 -3.74
N ASP A 209 10.02 -9.65 -2.66
CA ASP A 209 9.50 -9.79 -1.29
C ASP A 209 8.18 -9.03 -1.10
N LEU A 210 8.04 -7.84 -1.70
CA LEU A 210 6.79 -7.09 -1.70
C LEU A 210 5.69 -7.85 -2.45
N VAL A 211 5.95 -8.34 -3.66
CA VAL A 211 4.99 -9.13 -4.44
C VAL A 211 4.58 -10.38 -3.68
N HIS A 212 5.53 -11.09 -3.08
CA HIS A 212 5.27 -12.27 -2.25
C HIS A 212 4.40 -11.93 -1.05
N SER A 213 4.72 -10.85 -0.32
CA SER A 213 3.94 -10.39 0.83
C SER A 213 2.49 -10.06 0.44
N ILE A 214 2.28 -9.46 -0.74
CA ILE A 214 0.94 -9.19 -1.25
C ILE A 214 0.24 -10.48 -1.67
N HIS A 215 0.91 -11.42 -2.33
CA HIS A 215 0.29 -12.73 -2.60
C HIS A 215 -0.17 -13.41 -1.30
N VAL A 216 0.65 -13.42 -0.25
CA VAL A 216 0.28 -13.96 1.07
C VAL A 216 -0.91 -13.21 1.68
N LEU A 217 -0.96 -11.88 1.58
CA LEU A 217 -2.08 -11.07 2.07
C LEU A 217 -3.41 -11.46 1.42
N PHE A 218 -3.39 -11.85 0.15
CA PHE A 218 -4.57 -12.26 -0.62
C PHE A 218 -4.88 -13.75 -0.50
N LEU A 219 -4.02 -14.55 0.14
CA LEU A 219 -4.34 -15.94 0.46
C LEU A 219 -5.47 -15.94 1.50
N ARG A 220 -6.66 -16.36 1.07
CA ARG A 220 -7.84 -16.50 1.94
C ARG A 220 -7.80 -17.81 2.73
N GLU A 221 -6.66 -18.09 3.35
CA GLU A 221 -6.49 -19.25 4.22
C GLU A 221 -6.78 -18.87 5.67
N THR A 222 -7.60 -19.68 6.33
CA THR A 222 -7.94 -19.48 7.75
C THR A 222 -7.40 -20.65 8.54
N SER A 223 -6.76 -20.38 9.68
CA SER A 223 -6.26 -21.46 10.54
C SER A 223 -7.44 -22.27 11.09
N ALA A 224 -7.23 -23.56 11.35
CA ALA A 224 -8.23 -24.41 12.00
C ALA A 224 -8.71 -23.81 13.34
N LYS A 225 -7.79 -23.17 14.07
CA LYS A 225 -8.07 -22.47 15.33
C LYS A 225 -9.03 -21.28 15.15
N LEU A 226 -8.83 -20.45 14.13
CA LEU A 226 -9.73 -19.33 13.84
C LEU A 226 -11.11 -19.82 13.41
N ARG A 227 -11.18 -20.87 12.58
CA ARG A 227 -12.45 -21.46 12.13
C ARG A 227 -13.28 -22.02 13.29
N ALA A 228 -12.64 -22.60 14.31
CA ALA A 228 -13.34 -23.10 15.50
C ALA A 228 -13.96 -21.98 16.35
N TYR A 229 -13.33 -20.79 16.39
CA TYR A 229 -13.82 -19.63 17.14
C TYR A 229 -15.16 -19.07 16.62
N TYR A 230 -15.42 -19.18 15.31
CA TYR A 230 -16.67 -18.71 14.68
C TYR A 230 -17.78 -19.78 14.61
N LYS A 231 -17.58 -20.99 15.16
CA LYS A 231 -18.57 -22.07 15.17
C LYS A 231 -19.47 -22.10 16.41
N THR A 232 -19.34 -21.13 17.32
CA THR A 232 -20.27 -20.91 18.45
C THR A 232 -21.47 -20.10 18.02
#